data_AF-A0A7D4Y7I1-F1
#
_entry.id   AF-A0A7D4Y7I1-F1
#
_cell.length_a   1.000
_cell.length_b   1.000
_cell.length_c   1.000
_cell.angle_alpha   90.00
_cell.angle_beta   90.00
_cell.angle_gamma   90.00
#
_symmetry.space_group_name_H-M   'P 1'
#
loop_
_entity.id
_entity.type
_entity.pdbx_description
1 polymer ?
#
loop_
_entity_poly.entity_id
_entity_poly.type
_entity_poly.pdbx_seq_one_letter_code
_entity_poly.pdbx_strand_id
1 'polypeptide(L)'
;MASTIYLVSAALMAVLLVAVVAATVGRGWKKYTPGLQRDQSVWSSLAGNESAWVLAFVLAALAAGGGATLFVSGDSFSGSVVTVGGAAVGVALAVAFVFYLFYGTYAAAKARGYQRAAAVMAGSWILGLLIVLLITVNLLTGA
;
A
#
# COMPACT_ATOMS: atom_id res chain seq x y z
N MET A 1 13.80 -36.49 -3.99
CA MET A 1 14.92 -36.21 -3.06
C MET A 1 14.98 -34.70 -2.83
N ALA A 2 14.52 -34.24 -1.66
CA ALA A 2 14.54 -32.82 -1.34
C ALA A 2 16.00 -32.35 -1.23
N SER A 3 16.36 -31.30 -1.96
CA SER A 3 17.70 -30.71 -1.86
C SER A 3 17.93 -30.22 -0.44
N THR A 4 19.11 -30.54 0.13
CA THR A 4 19.52 -30.17 1.49
C THR A 4 19.32 -28.66 1.77
N ILE A 5 19.44 -27.83 0.74
CA ILE A 5 19.20 -26.39 0.79
C ILE A 5 17.76 -26.04 1.18
N TYR A 6 16.76 -26.77 0.68
CA TYR A 6 15.36 -26.52 1.01
C TYR A 6 15.04 -26.97 2.43
N LEU A 7 15.66 -28.05 2.91
CA LEU A 7 15.51 -28.51 4.30
C LEU A 7 16.12 -27.51 5.29
N VAL A 8 17.31 -26.97 4.97
CA VAL A 8 17.96 -25.94 5.79
C VAL A 8 17.13 -24.64 5.78
N SER A 9 16.62 -24.22 4.63
CA SER A 9 15.74 -23.05 4.52
C SER A 9 14.44 -23.22 5.31
N ALA A 10 13.82 -24.40 5.25
CA ALA A 10 12.60 -24.70 6.00
C ALA A 10 12.86 -24.70 7.51
N ALA A 11 13.98 -25.28 7.95
CA ALA A 11 14.39 -25.27 9.36
C ALA A 11 14.65 -23.85 9.86
N LEU A 12 15.35 -23.01 9.07
CA LEU A 12 15.58 -21.60 9.39
C LEU A 12 14.27 -20.82 9.50
N MET A 13 13.33 -21.02 8.57
CA MET A 13 12.01 -20.39 8.65
C MET A 13 11.22 -20.82 9.88
N ALA A 14 11.27 -22.10 10.24
CA ALA A 14 10.62 -22.61 11.45
C ALA A 14 11.22 -21.97 12.71
N VAL A 15 12.56 -21.86 12.80
CA VAL A 15 13.25 -21.20 13.90
C VAL A 15 12.89 -19.72 13.98
N LEU A 16 12.88 -19.02 12.84
CA LEU A 16 12.52 -17.60 12.78
C LEU A 16 11.08 -17.38 13.23
N LEU A 17 10.15 -18.23 12.79
CA LEU A 17 8.75 -18.18 13.21
C LEU A 17 8.62 -18.38 14.72
N VAL A 18 9.29 -19.38 15.29
CA VAL A 18 9.31 -19.61 16.74
C VAL A 18 9.90 -18.42 17.48
N ALA A 19 10.98 -17.81 16.96
CA ALA A 19 11.59 -16.63 17.56
C ALA A 19 10.65 -15.42 17.55
N VAL A 20 9.93 -15.20 16.45
CA VAL A 20 8.92 -14.12 16.34
C VAL A 20 7.77 -14.35 17.31
N VAL A 21 7.26 -15.58 17.40
CA VAL A 21 6.20 -15.95 18.34
C VAL A 21 6.67 -15.77 19.78
N ALA A 22 7.88 -16.22 20.12
CA ALA A 22 8.45 -16.03 21.45
C ALA A 22 8.65 -14.54 21.77
N ALA A 23 9.13 -13.74 20.83
CA ALA A 23 9.31 -12.30 21.00
C ALA A 23 7.98 -11.55 21.18
N THR A 24 6.92 -12.00 20.50
CA THR A 24 5.58 -11.41 20.64
C THR A 24 4.91 -11.83 21.93
N VAL A 25 4.93 -13.12 22.29
CA VAL A 25 4.34 -13.64 23.54
C VAL A 25 5.09 -13.14 24.77
N GLY A 26 6.43 -13.05 24.71
CA GLY A 26 7.27 -12.58 25.80
C GLY A 26 7.17 -11.08 26.10
N ARG A 27 6.63 -10.28 25.18
CA ARG A 27 6.59 -8.81 25.28
C ARG A 27 5.55 -8.24 26.27
N GLY A 28 4.98 -9.05 27.16
CA GLY A 28 4.13 -8.55 28.25
C GLY A 28 2.95 -7.68 27.76
N TRP A 29 2.30 -8.06 26.67
CA TRP A 29 1.24 -7.27 26.00
C TRP A 29 0.07 -6.90 26.91
N LYS A 30 -0.10 -7.60 28.04
CA LYS A 30 -1.10 -7.30 29.07
C LYS A 30 -0.81 -6.02 29.87
N LYS A 31 0.41 -5.47 29.82
CA LYS A 31 0.79 -4.20 30.48
C LYS A 31 0.85 -3.03 29.49
N TYR A 32 0.16 -3.11 28.36
CA TYR A 32 -0.01 -1.97 27.48
C TYR A 32 -1.10 -1.05 28.06
N THR A 33 -0.72 -0.19 29.00
CA THR A 33 -1.46 1.05 29.27
C THR A 33 -0.99 2.08 28.25
N PRO A 34 -1.80 2.43 27.23
CA PRO A 34 -1.41 3.48 26.30
C PRO A 34 -1.24 4.78 27.08
N GLY A 35 0.01 5.23 27.23
CA GLY A 35 0.27 6.61 27.58
C GLY A 35 -0.31 7.46 26.45
N LEU A 36 -1.32 8.28 26.73
CA LEU A 36 -1.84 9.30 25.82
C LEU A 36 -0.82 10.44 25.71
N GLN A 37 0.42 10.12 25.35
CA GLN A 37 1.36 11.11 24.89
C GLN A 37 0.86 11.50 23.49
N ARG A 38 0.18 12.64 23.41
CA ARG A 38 -0.09 13.32 22.14
C ARG A 38 1.24 13.83 21.60
N ASP A 39 2.10 12.92 21.17
CA ASP A 39 3.08 13.28 20.17
C ASP A 39 2.28 13.64 18.92
N GLN A 40 2.25 14.94 18.61
CA GLN A 40 1.72 15.43 17.35
C GLN A 40 2.61 14.83 16.27
N SER A 41 2.24 13.66 15.78
CA SER A 41 2.99 13.01 14.72
C SER A 41 2.98 13.94 13.51
N VAL A 42 4.09 13.97 12.78
CA VAL A 42 4.23 14.75 11.54
C VAL A 42 3.05 14.46 10.60
N TRP A 43 2.56 13.22 10.60
CA TRP A 43 1.38 12.78 9.86
C TRP A 43 0.08 13.44 10.32
N SER A 44 -0.11 13.68 11.63
CA SER A 44 -1.28 14.41 12.13
C SER A 44 -1.25 15.90 11.78
N SER A 45 -0.05 16.49 11.77
CA SER A 45 0.16 17.89 11.36
C SER A 45 -0.06 18.07 9.86
N LEU A 46 0.47 17.15 9.04
CA LEU A 46 0.22 17.12 7.60
C LEU A 46 -1.26 16.89 7.27
N ALA A 47 -1.92 15.98 7.99
CA ALA A 47 -3.34 15.70 7.78
C ALA A 47 -4.23 16.92 8.02
N GLY A 48 -3.85 17.81 8.94
CA GLY A 48 -4.57 19.06 9.22
C GLY A 48 -4.18 20.24 8.31
N ASN A 49 -3.11 20.12 7.51
CA ASN A 49 -2.63 21.21 6.67
C ASN A 49 -3.28 21.16 5.28
N GLU A 50 -4.36 21.91 5.10
CA GLU A 50 -5.11 22.00 3.84
C GLU A 50 -4.23 22.37 2.65
N SER A 51 -3.27 23.28 2.83
CA SER A 51 -2.35 23.73 1.77
C SER A 51 -1.49 22.59 1.24
N ALA A 52 -1.08 21.66 2.10
CA ALA A 52 -0.29 20.49 1.70
C ALA A 52 -1.12 19.54 0.81
N TRP A 53 -2.41 19.36 1.11
CA TRP A 53 -3.31 18.54 0.30
C TRP A 53 -3.65 19.19 -1.04
N VAL A 54 -3.85 20.50 -1.07
CA VAL A 54 -4.04 21.25 -2.33
C VAL A 54 -2.81 21.11 -3.23
N LEU A 55 -1.62 21.28 -2.67
CA LEU A 55 -0.38 21.13 -3.43
C LEU A 55 -0.20 19.70 -3.96
N ALA A 56 -0.47 18.70 -3.13
CA ALA A 56 -0.42 17.29 -3.53
C ALA A 56 -1.43 16.98 -4.64
N PHE A 57 -2.65 17.52 -4.56
CA PHE A 57 -3.66 17.39 -5.59
C PHE A 57 -3.21 18.03 -6.91
N VAL A 58 -2.68 19.26 -6.88
CA VAL A 58 -2.20 19.94 -8.09
C VAL A 58 -1.07 19.15 -8.75
N LEU A 59 -0.13 18.63 -7.96
CA LEU A 59 0.96 17.78 -8.48
C LEU A 59 0.42 16.48 -9.11
N ALA A 60 -0.54 15.82 -8.46
CA ALA A 60 -1.17 14.62 -9.00
C ALA A 60 -1.95 14.92 -10.29
N ALA A 61 -2.69 16.03 -10.34
CA ALA A 61 -3.43 16.48 -11.52
C ALA A 61 -2.50 16.84 -12.68
N LEU A 62 -1.36 17.49 -12.41
CA LEU A 62 -0.33 17.76 -13.41
C LEU A 62 0.36 16.48 -13.90
N ALA A 63 0.66 15.54 -13.01
CA ALA A 63 1.25 14.27 -13.39
C ALA A 63 0.30 13.44 -14.27
N ALA A 64 -0.99 13.39 -13.91
CA ALA A 64 -2.00 12.66 -14.66
C ALA A 64 -2.34 13.36 -15.99
N GLY A 65 -2.65 14.66 -15.95
CA GLY A 65 -2.99 15.45 -17.14
C GLY A 65 -1.81 15.63 -18.07
N GLY A 66 -0.67 16.08 -17.54
CA GLY A 66 0.58 16.24 -18.29
C GLY A 66 1.07 14.91 -18.85
N GLY A 67 1.09 13.85 -18.04
CA GLY A 67 1.45 12.51 -18.50
C GLY A 67 0.53 12.00 -19.61
N ALA A 68 -0.79 12.25 -19.52
CA ALA A 68 -1.75 11.85 -20.55
C ALA A 68 -1.52 12.62 -21.86
N THR A 69 -1.28 13.93 -21.79
CA THR A 69 -0.95 14.72 -22.99
C THR A 69 0.34 14.27 -23.65
N LEU A 70 1.39 13.98 -22.87
CA LEU A 70 2.66 13.47 -23.40
C LEU A 70 2.52 12.07 -24.01
N PHE A 71 1.70 11.22 -23.40
CA PHE A 71 1.46 9.87 -23.89
C PHE A 71 0.68 9.87 -25.22
N VAL A 72 -0.33 10.73 -25.35
CA VAL A 72 -1.17 10.83 -26.56
C VAL A 72 -0.43 11.55 -27.71
N SER A 73 0.50 12.48 -27.40
CA SER A 73 1.25 13.26 -28.41
C SER A 73 2.42 12.49 -29.03
N GLY A 74 2.35 11.15 -29.08
CA GLY A 74 3.47 10.24 -29.31
C GLY A 74 4.36 10.51 -30.54
N ASP A 75 3.82 11.08 -31.61
CA ASP A 75 4.58 11.43 -32.83
C ASP A 75 5.36 12.75 -32.74
N SER A 76 5.05 13.60 -31.75
CA SER A 76 5.60 14.95 -31.61
C SER A 76 6.83 15.03 -30.69
N PHE A 77 7.08 13.99 -29.90
CA PHE A 77 8.10 13.98 -28.84
C PHE A 77 9.00 12.73 -28.93
N SER A 78 10.19 12.81 -28.34
CA SER A 78 11.10 11.66 -28.22
C SER A 78 10.44 10.49 -27.47
N GLY A 79 10.63 9.26 -27.95
CA GLY A 79 10.01 8.05 -27.36
C GLY A 79 10.31 7.84 -25.87
N SER A 80 11.41 8.38 -25.36
CA SER A 80 11.69 8.38 -23.91
C SER A 80 10.70 9.22 -23.11
N VAL A 81 10.28 10.38 -23.63
CA VAL A 81 9.34 11.30 -22.97
C VAL A 81 7.93 10.71 -22.96
N VAL A 82 7.54 10.06 -24.05
CA VAL A 82 6.24 9.37 -24.17
C VAL A 82 6.14 8.21 -23.17
N THR A 83 7.22 7.42 -23.04
CA THR A 83 7.29 6.32 -22.06
C THR A 83 7.19 6.83 -20.61
N VAL A 84 7.89 7.92 -20.29
CA VAL A 84 7.81 8.54 -18.95
C VAL A 84 6.41 9.10 -18.67
N GLY A 85 5.79 9.75 -19.65
CA GLY A 85 4.41 10.25 -19.55
C GLY A 85 3.41 9.12 -19.28
N GLY A 86 3.50 8.02 -20.04
CA GLY A 86 2.66 6.84 -19.84
C GLY A 86 2.87 6.19 -18.46
N ALA A 87 4.12 6.05 -18.02
CA ALA A 87 4.44 5.52 -16.69
C ALA A 87 3.88 6.41 -15.58
N ALA A 88 4.00 7.74 -15.70
CA ALA A 88 3.46 8.68 -14.73
C ALA A 88 1.93 8.56 -14.59
N VAL A 89 1.22 8.44 -15.71
CA VAL A 89 -0.25 8.20 -15.71
C VAL A 89 -0.58 6.84 -15.10
N GLY A 90 0.15 5.79 -15.50
CA GLY A 90 -0.06 4.44 -14.98
C GLY A 90 0.09 4.39 -13.46
N VAL A 91 1.14 5.03 -12.92
CA VAL A 91 1.37 5.14 -11.47
C VAL A 91 0.26 5.96 -10.81
N ALA A 92 -0.12 7.11 -11.37
CA ALA A 92 -1.19 7.94 -10.82
C ALA A 92 -2.52 7.18 -10.72
N LEU A 93 -2.89 6.45 -11.77
CA LEU A 93 -4.11 5.63 -11.80
C LEU A 93 -4.03 4.45 -10.83
N ALA A 94 -2.87 3.76 -10.77
CA ALA A 94 -2.68 2.66 -9.83
C ALA A 94 -2.82 3.13 -8.38
N VAL A 95 -2.22 4.26 -8.03
CA VAL A 95 -2.34 4.86 -6.69
C VAL A 95 -3.78 5.25 -6.39
N ALA A 96 -4.47 5.91 -7.34
CA ALA A 96 -5.87 6.28 -7.19
C ALA A 96 -6.77 5.05 -6.98
N PHE A 97 -6.52 3.96 -7.71
CA PHE A 97 -7.25 2.71 -7.59
C PHE A 97 -7.06 2.04 -6.22
N VAL A 98 -5.81 1.95 -5.75
CA VAL A 98 -5.49 1.42 -4.42
C VAL A 98 -6.14 2.26 -3.33
N PHE A 99 -6.06 3.58 -3.44
CA PHE A 99 -6.69 4.49 -2.49
C PHE A 99 -8.22 4.34 -2.49
N TYR A 100 -8.82 4.27 -3.67
CA TYR A 100 -10.26 4.04 -3.83
C TYR A 100 -10.71 2.73 -3.20
N LEU A 101 -9.98 1.63 -3.42
CA LEU A 101 -10.30 0.34 -2.80
C LEU A 101 -10.23 0.42 -1.28
N PHE A 102 -9.16 0.99 -0.73
CA PHE A 102 -9.02 1.10 0.71
C PHE A 102 -10.06 2.04 1.33
N TYR A 103 -10.22 3.24 0.78
CA TYR A 103 -11.15 4.23 1.31
C TYR A 103 -12.61 3.79 1.12
N GLY A 104 -12.96 3.22 -0.03
CA GLY A 104 -14.31 2.73 -0.31
C GLY A 104 -14.71 1.61 0.65
N THR A 105 -13.78 0.70 0.96
CA THR A 105 -14.03 -0.40 1.89
C THR A 105 -14.09 0.08 3.34
N TYR A 106 -13.23 1.03 3.70
CA TYR A 106 -13.31 1.73 4.99
C TYR A 106 -14.65 2.46 5.16
N ALA A 107 -15.08 3.23 4.16
CA ALA A 107 -16.33 3.98 4.16
C ALA A 107 -17.55 3.04 4.23
N ALA A 108 -17.54 1.94 3.47
CA ALA A 108 -18.58 0.92 3.51
C ALA A 108 -18.67 0.24 4.88
N ALA A 109 -17.54 -0.10 5.50
CA ALA A 109 -17.51 -0.65 6.85
C ALA A 109 -18.01 0.37 7.89
N LYS A 110 -17.63 1.64 7.75
CA LYS A 110 -18.12 2.72 8.63
C LYS A 110 -19.62 2.96 8.49
N ALA A 111 -20.18 2.90 7.28
CA ALA A 111 -21.60 3.02 7.02
C ALA A 111 -22.42 1.89 7.70
N ARG A 112 -21.81 0.71 7.88
CA ARG A 112 -22.39 -0.44 8.59
C ARG A 112 -22.20 -0.40 10.11
N GLY A 113 -21.68 0.69 10.67
CA GLY A 113 -21.54 0.87 12.11
C GLY A 113 -20.31 0.22 12.75
N TYR A 114 -19.38 -0.33 11.95
CA TYR A 114 -18.16 -0.93 12.50
C TYR A 114 -17.23 0.12 13.16
N GLN A 115 -16.53 -0.31 14.22
CA GLN A 115 -15.50 0.51 14.86
C GLN A 115 -14.34 0.81 13.89
N ARG A 116 -13.64 1.94 14.10
CA ARG A 116 -12.56 2.40 13.20
C ARG A 116 -11.47 1.35 12.99
N ALA A 117 -11.13 0.58 14.03
CA ALA A 117 -10.15 -0.49 13.94
C ALA A 117 -10.58 -1.63 13.01
N ALA A 118 -11.85 -2.05 13.09
CA ALA A 118 -12.40 -3.10 12.23
C ALA A 118 -12.49 -2.64 10.76
N ALA A 119 -12.83 -1.38 10.52
CA ALA A 119 -12.85 -0.80 9.18
C ALA A 119 -11.46 -0.76 8.53
N VAL A 120 -10.42 -0.40 9.29
CA VAL A 120 -9.03 -0.43 8.81
C VAL A 120 -8.58 -1.86 8.52
N MET A 121 -8.92 -2.81 9.39
CA MET A 121 -8.59 -4.23 9.18
C MET A 121 -9.19 -4.76 7.87
N ALA A 122 -10.45 -4.42 7.57
CA ALA A 122 -11.12 -4.80 6.34
C ALA A 122 -10.42 -4.20 5.09
N GLY A 123 -10.06 -2.92 5.14
CA GLY A 123 -9.30 -2.28 4.08
C GLY A 123 -7.93 -2.94 3.85
N SER A 124 -7.20 -3.24 4.92
CA SER A 124 -5.90 -3.92 4.85
C SER A 124 -6.00 -5.33 4.25
N TRP A 125 -7.08 -6.06 4.56
CA TRP A 125 -7.35 -7.37 3.97
C TRP A 125 -7.52 -7.30 2.45
N ILE A 126 -8.24 -6.30 1.97
CA ILE A 126 -8.52 -6.12 0.54
C ILE A 126 -7.25 -5.74 -0.21
N LEU A 127 -6.40 -4.92 0.38
CA LEU A 127 -5.06 -4.64 -0.16
C LEU A 127 -4.17 -5.90 -0.18
N GLY A 128 -4.22 -6.71 0.87
CA GLY A 128 -3.51 -7.99 0.90
C GLY A 128 -3.97 -8.93 -0.21
N LEU A 129 -5.28 -9.05 -0.43
CA LEU A 129 -5.85 -9.86 -1.52
C LEU A 129 -5.46 -9.32 -2.90
N LEU A 130 -5.41 -8.00 -3.08
CA LEU A 130 -4.91 -7.39 -4.31
C LEU A 130 -3.48 -7.85 -4.63
N ILE A 131 -2.59 -7.84 -3.63
CA ILE A 131 -1.20 -8.30 -3.79
C ILE A 131 -1.16 -9.78 -4.15
N VAL A 132 -1.91 -10.62 -3.44
CA VAL A 132 -1.99 -12.07 -3.73
C VAL A 132 -2.47 -12.31 -5.15
N LEU A 133 -3.49 -11.57 -5.61
CA LEU A 133 -3.99 -11.64 -6.97
C LEU A 133 -2.91 -11.24 -7.99
N LEU A 134 -2.16 -10.18 -7.71
CA LEU A 134 -1.09 -9.69 -8.58
C LEU A 134 0.04 -10.73 -8.70
N ILE A 135 0.43 -11.35 -7.59
CA ILE A 135 1.38 -12.48 -7.56
C ILE A 135 0.83 -13.67 -8.36
N THR A 136 -0.45 -13.99 -8.17
CA THR A 136 -1.09 -15.13 -8.85
C THR A 136 -1.11 -14.91 -10.37
N VAL A 137 -1.45 -13.71 -10.82
CA VAL A 137 -1.42 -13.33 -12.24
C VAL A 137 0.02 -13.44 -12.77
N ASN A 138 1.00 -12.88 -12.06
CA ASN A 138 2.40 -12.95 -12.44
C ASN A 138 2.89 -14.40 -12.62
N LEU A 139 2.52 -15.30 -11.70
CA LEU A 139 2.84 -16.73 -11.78
C LEU A 139 2.14 -17.44 -12.95
N LEU A 140 0.91 -17.05 -13.28
CA LEU A 140 0.14 -17.66 -14.37
C LEU A 140 0.60 -17.17 -15.75
N THR A 141 0.94 -15.90 -15.88
CA THR A 141 1.34 -15.29 -17.16
C THR A 141 2.84 -15.35 -17.41
N GLY A 142 3.65 -15.68 -16.40
CA GLY A 142 5.11 -15.71 -16.51
C GLY A 142 5.73 -14.34 -16.80
N ALA A 143 5.03 -13.27 -16.40
CA ALA A 143 5.50 -11.89 -16.56
C ALA A 143 6.51 -11.50 -15.47
#